data_AF-A0A4D9DC39-F1
#
_entry.id   AF-A0A4D9DC39-F1
#
_cell.length_a   1.000
_cell.length_b   1.000
_cell.length_c   1.000
_cell.angle_alpha   90.00
_cell.angle_beta   90.00
_cell.angle_gamma   90.00
#
_symmetry.space_group_name_H-M   'P 1'
#
loop_
_entity.id
_entity.type
_entity.pdbx_description
1 polymer ?
#
loop_
_entity_poly.entity_id
_entity_poly.type
_entity_poly.pdbx_seq_one_letter_code
_entity_poly.pdbx_strand_id
1 'polypeptide(L)'
;MSTRRFSTFFVVIWVLILAAITQGFFLAPCAKSATTLMQAQASKQSQNRVDGGKLDRLAALQQGAFLSSAFLFLTASLSSPAQAKNSAPAASFEECISRLLLSRKVLEPVQKYIKIGQYDPARTNIKYVTNQFRLKKAMERVVLLAFEKDLPQSKLDDAAEVTAVIDNTLSQLDSSVYTQIFIPTDGEISPDALKYQKQAFEFYDTTLDSIDKVLSLASPEDLKEAQKLVDGTSLPPFLFKSFADGQTFRPPTP
;
A
#
# COMPACT_ATOMS: atom_id res chain seq x y z
N MET A 1 -14.91 46.69 9.70
CA MET A 1 -14.21 45.40 9.47
C MET A 1 -14.48 44.95 8.05
N SER A 2 -13.41 44.64 7.31
CA SER A 2 -13.33 44.74 5.85
C SER A 2 -13.80 43.47 5.12
N THR A 3 -14.94 43.57 4.42
CA THR A 3 -15.50 42.58 3.49
C THR A 3 -14.75 42.47 2.15
N ARG A 4 -13.70 43.28 1.92
CA ARG A 4 -12.93 43.27 0.66
C ARG A 4 -11.84 42.20 0.58
N ARG A 5 -11.47 41.54 1.68
CA ARG A 5 -10.42 40.50 1.69
C ARG A 5 -10.91 39.07 1.45
N PHE A 6 -12.23 38.85 1.48
CA PHE A 6 -12.81 37.50 1.32
C PHE A 6 -13.04 37.14 -0.16
N SER A 7 -13.31 38.12 -1.02
CA SER A 7 -13.63 37.89 -2.44
C SER A 7 -12.42 37.53 -3.30
N THR A 8 -11.25 38.12 -3.03
CA THR A 8 -10.02 37.84 -3.80
C THR A 8 -9.44 36.45 -3.57
N PHE A 9 -9.63 35.88 -2.37
CA PHE A 9 -9.17 34.52 -2.06
C PHE A 9 -9.96 33.44 -2.82
N PHE A 10 -11.27 33.62 -2.99
CA PHE A 10 -12.10 32.66 -3.72
C PHE A 10 -11.83 32.69 -5.22
N VAL A 11 -11.52 33.85 -5.80
CA VAL A 11 -11.19 33.98 -7.23
C VAL A 11 -9.84 33.31 -7.55
N VAL A 12 -8.84 33.44 -6.68
CA VAL A 12 -7.51 32.82 -6.88
C VAL A 12 -7.58 31.29 -6.78
N ILE A 13 -8.37 30.75 -5.85
CA ILE A 13 -8.58 29.31 -5.71
C ILE A 13 -9.34 28.75 -6.92
N TRP A 14 -10.34 29.48 -7.43
CA TRP A 14 -11.07 29.07 -8.63
C TRP A 14 -10.20 29.08 -9.90
N VAL A 15 -9.33 30.08 -10.07
CA VAL A 15 -8.40 30.13 -11.22
C VAL A 15 -7.37 28.99 -11.17
N LEU A 16 -6.91 28.60 -9.97
CA LEU A 16 -5.99 27.46 -9.80
C LEU A 16 -6.65 26.11 -10.06
N ILE A 17 -7.93 25.95 -9.70
CA ILE A 17 -8.70 24.73 -10.00
C ILE A 17 -9.00 24.66 -11.51
N LEU A 18 -9.31 25.78 -12.16
CA LEU A 18 -9.54 25.82 -13.61
C LEU A 18 -8.25 25.54 -14.42
N ALA A 19 -7.08 25.98 -13.93
CA ALA A 19 -5.78 25.69 -14.54
C ALA A 19 -5.34 24.23 -14.38
N ALA A 20 -5.75 23.55 -13.30
CA ALA A 20 -5.49 22.13 -13.09
C ALA A 20 -6.38 21.24 -13.97
N ILE A 21 -7.58 21.70 -14.34
CA ILE A 21 -8.52 20.95 -15.19
C ILE A 21 -8.13 21.06 -16.69
N THR A 22 -7.56 22.18 -17.12
CA THR A 22 -7.16 22.37 -18.54
C THR A 22 -5.88 21.66 -18.93
N GLN A 23 -5.07 21.18 -17.98
CA GLN A 23 -3.86 20.39 -18.25
C GLN A 23 -4.05 18.86 -18.19
N GLY A 24 -5.26 18.38 -17.85
CA GLY A 24 -5.50 16.97 -17.55
C GLY A 24 -6.35 16.15 -18.53
N PHE A 25 -7.01 16.76 -19.53
CA PHE A 25 -7.96 16.03 -20.38
C PHE A 25 -8.01 16.54 -21.83
N PHE A 26 -7.37 15.81 -22.74
CA PHE A 26 -7.61 15.61 -24.19
C PHE A 26 -6.34 14.88 -24.69
N LEU A 27 -6.29 13.59 -25.04
CA LEU A 27 -7.10 12.80 -25.96
C LEU A 27 -6.87 11.29 -25.72
N ALA A 28 -7.94 10.48 -25.77
CA ALA A 28 -7.92 9.13 -26.39
C ALA A 28 -8.32 9.30 -27.88
N PRO A 29 -8.15 8.35 -28.84
CA PRO A 29 -7.97 6.89 -28.71
C PRO A 29 -6.97 6.25 -29.73
N CYS A 30 -6.99 4.91 -29.87
CA CYS A 30 -6.41 4.07 -30.94
C CYS A 30 -4.91 3.72 -30.91
N ALA A 31 -4.60 2.50 -30.43
CA ALA A 31 -3.69 1.58 -31.12
C ALA A 31 -3.90 0.15 -30.60
N LYS A 32 -4.69 -0.64 -31.33
CA LYS A 32 -4.47 -2.09 -31.38
C LYS A 32 -3.15 -2.32 -32.14
N SER A 33 -2.42 -3.37 -31.74
CA SER A 33 -1.27 -3.96 -32.44
C SER A 33 0.11 -3.32 -32.22
N ALA A 34 0.75 -3.69 -31.10
CA ALA A 34 2.21 -3.56 -30.93
C ALA A 34 2.84 -4.83 -30.33
N THR A 35 2.24 -6.00 -30.56
CA THR A 35 2.79 -7.31 -30.15
C THR A 35 3.16 -8.21 -31.34
N THR A 36 3.04 -7.70 -32.58
CA THR A 36 3.34 -8.47 -33.80
C THR A 36 4.40 -7.80 -34.67
N LEU A 37 5.37 -7.12 -34.05
CA LEU A 37 6.50 -6.50 -34.77
C LEU A 37 7.86 -6.64 -34.05
N MET A 38 7.96 -7.50 -33.02
CA MET A 38 9.25 -7.94 -32.47
C MET A 38 9.66 -9.36 -32.91
N GLN A 39 8.80 -10.07 -33.65
CA GLN A 39 9.12 -11.41 -34.17
C GLN A 39 9.49 -11.43 -35.68
N ALA A 40 9.54 -10.25 -36.33
CA ALA A 40 9.88 -10.12 -37.76
C ALA A 40 11.26 -9.48 -38.02
N GLN A 41 11.98 -9.03 -36.99
CA GLN A 41 13.36 -8.50 -37.14
C GLN A 41 14.45 -9.46 -36.63
N ALA A 42 14.09 -10.55 -35.96
CA ALA A 42 15.04 -11.58 -35.51
C ALA A 42 15.36 -12.64 -36.58
N SER A 43 14.68 -12.66 -37.73
CA SER A 43 14.88 -13.66 -38.79
C SER A 43 15.71 -13.19 -39.99
N LYS A 44 16.23 -11.96 -40.00
CA LYS A 44 17.11 -11.46 -41.07
C LYS A 44 18.57 -11.21 -40.67
N GLN A 45 18.97 -11.60 -39.46
CA GLN A 45 20.34 -11.45 -38.96
C GLN A 45 21.06 -12.80 -38.74
N SER A 46 20.62 -13.86 -39.45
CA SER A 46 21.27 -15.18 -39.44
C SER A 46 21.75 -15.62 -40.83
N GLN A 47 21.84 -14.69 -41.80
CA GLN A 47 22.19 -15.05 -43.17
C GLN A 47 23.04 -13.96 -43.82
N ASN A 48 24.26 -13.81 -43.29
CA ASN A 48 25.46 -13.34 -44.00
C ASN A 48 26.64 -13.45 -43.03
N ARG A 49 27.12 -14.68 -42.86
CA ARG A 49 28.40 -14.99 -42.22
C ARG A 49 29.22 -15.83 -43.19
N VAL A 50 29.77 -15.19 -44.21
CA VAL A 50 30.95 -15.67 -44.95
C VAL A 50 31.70 -14.43 -45.47
N ASP A 51 33.03 -14.51 -45.44
CA ASP A 51 34.03 -13.61 -46.02
C ASP A 51 34.51 -12.38 -45.22
N GLY A 52 35.55 -12.64 -44.43
CA GLY A 52 36.90 -12.19 -44.81
C GLY A 52 37.30 -10.75 -44.51
N GLY A 53 38.36 -10.61 -43.71
CA GLY A 53 39.38 -9.58 -43.98
C GLY A 53 39.49 -8.45 -42.95
N LYS A 54 40.55 -8.57 -42.12
CA LYS A 54 41.53 -7.54 -41.74
C LYS A 54 41.10 -6.09 -41.55
N LEU A 55 41.46 -5.57 -40.36
CA LEU A 55 42.08 -4.25 -40.13
C LEU A 55 41.48 -3.09 -40.94
N ASP A 56 40.58 -2.33 -40.32
CA ASP A 56 40.55 -0.85 -40.37
C ASP A 56 39.19 -0.34 -39.89
N ARG A 57 38.99 -0.22 -38.57
CA ARG A 57 38.04 0.74 -37.94
C ARG A 57 38.46 1.12 -36.51
N LEU A 58 39.75 1.41 -36.33
CA LEU A 58 40.31 2.03 -35.10
C LEU A 58 40.37 3.57 -35.19
N ALA A 59 39.69 4.18 -36.15
CA ALA A 59 39.74 5.63 -36.37
C ALA A 59 38.38 6.20 -36.82
N ALA A 60 37.33 6.05 -36.02
CA ALA A 60 36.11 6.88 -36.15
C ALA A 60 35.15 6.67 -34.96
N LEU A 61 35.49 7.24 -33.80
CA LEU A 61 34.56 7.92 -32.88
C LEU A 61 35.35 8.43 -31.67
N GLN A 62 36.34 9.27 -32.00
CA GLN A 62 37.04 10.17 -31.11
C GLN A 62 36.18 11.43 -30.96
N GLN A 63 35.07 11.33 -30.21
CA GLN A 63 34.27 12.46 -29.73
C GLN A 63 33.37 11.97 -28.60
N GLY A 64 33.68 12.37 -27.36
CA GLY A 64 32.81 12.15 -26.19
C GLY A 64 33.46 11.47 -24.97
N ALA A 65 34.71 11.77 -24.65
CA ALA A 65 35.22 11.62 -23.28
C ALA A 65 35.14 12.98 -22.58
N PHE A 66 35.00 12.96 -21.23
CA PHE A 66 34.61 14.05 -20.31
C PHE A 66 33.07 14.23 -20.25
N LEU A 67 32.37 13.75 -19.23
CA LEU A 67 32.42 14.29 -17.87
C LEU A 67 32.31 13.23 -16.76
N SER A 68 33.08 13.50 -15.72
CA SER A 68 33.25 12.83 -14.44
C SER A 68 31.97 12.39 -13.72
N SER A 69 32.09 11.23 -13.09
CA SER A 69 31.98 11.06 -11.63
C SER A 69 31.52 12.31 -10.86
N ALA A 70 30.21 12.40 -10.56
CA ALA A 70 29.61 13.08 -9.41
C ALA A 70 28.10 13.19 -9.64
N PHE A 71 27.29 12.34 -9.00
CA PHE A 71 26.05 12.74 -8.30
C PHE A 71 25.39 11.55 -7.56
N LEU A 72 26.21 10.77 -6.84
CA LEU A 72 25.76 10.17 -5.59
C LEU A 72 26.35 11.06 -4.50
N PHE A 73 25.59 12.05 -4.02
CA PHE A 73 25.60 12.49 -2.63
C PHE A 73 24.45 13.50 -2.42
N LEU A 74 23.50 13.05 -1.61
CA LEU A 74 22.84 13.87 -0.60
C LEU A 74 22.01 15.05 -1.12
N THR A 75 20.76 14.77 -1.50
CA THR A 75 19.69 15.71 -1.18
C THR A 75 19.66 15.84 0.34
N ALA A 76 20.41 16.81 0.86
CA ALA A 76 20.18 17.37 2.18
C ALA A 76 18.74 17.87 2.17
N SER A 77 17.85 17.05 2.71
CA SER A 77 16.47 17.45 2.95
C SER A 77 16.52 18.74 3.75
N LEU A 78 16.04 19.81 3.12
CA LEU A 78 15.67 21.05 3.77
C LEU A 78 14.75 20.69 4.93
N SER A 79 15.38 20.55 6.10
CA SER A 79 14.72 20.32 7.37
C SER A 79 14.00 21.62 7.68
N SER A 80 12.74 21.69 7.26
CA SER A 80 11.85 22.74 7.71
C SER A 80 11.75 22.60 9.24
N PRO A 81 11.97 23.66 10.02
CA PRO A 81 11.95 23.60 11.49
C PRO A 81 10.60 23.16 12.08
N ALA A 82 9.57 22.96 11.26
CA ALA A 82 8.30 22.34 11.62
C ALA A 82 8.35 20.80 11.77
N GLN A 83 9.36 20.09 11.23
CA GLN A 83 9.52 18.64 11.41
C GLN A 83 10.31 18.25 12.67
N ALA A 84 11.05 19.19 13.27
CA ALA A 84 11.88 18.93 14.45
C ALA A 84 11.09 18.78 15.77
N LYS A 85 9.78 19.08 15.77
CA LYS A 85 8.95 19.03 17.00
C LYS A 85 8.27 17.68 17.26
N ASN A 86 8.46 16.71 16.38
CA ASN A 86 7.95 15.33 16.53
C ASN A 86 9.10 14.29 16.51
N SER A 87 10.27 14.63 17.04
CA SER A 87 11.35 13.66 17.26
C SER A 87 11.04 12.80 18.48
N ALA A 88 9.91 12.08 18.45
CA ALA A 88 9.83 10.86 19.24
C ALA A 88 10.98 9.96 18.76
N PRO A 89 11.71 9.27 19.66
CA PRO A 89 12.73 8.32 19.25
C PRO A 89 12.13 7.36 18.22
N ALA A 90 12.89 7.05 17.17
CA ALA A 90 12.43 6.11 16.16
C ALA A 90 12.08 4.80 16.86
N ALA A 91 10.85 4.31 16.66
CA ALA A 91 10.35 3.12 17.34
C ALA A 91 11.31 1.93 17.15
N SER A 92 11.48 1.14 18.21
CA SER A 92 12.37 -0.04 18.20
C SER A 92 11.83 -1.12 17.26
N PHE A 93 12.64 -2.13 16.95
CA PHE A 93 12.23 -3.26 16.10
C PHE A 93 11.04 -4.01 16.73
N GLU A 94 11.14 -4.30 18.03
CA GLU A 94 10.14 -5.00 18.84
C GLU A 94 8.87 -4.17 19.02
N GLU A 95 9.00 -2.85 19.19
CA GLU A 95 7.85 -1.95 19.18
C GLU A 95 7.10 -1.97 17.83
N CYS A 96 7.82 -2.04 16.71
CA CYS A 96 7.17 -2.14 15.40
C CYS A 96 6.49 -3.50 15.22
N ILE A 97 7.15 -4.59 15.61
CA ILE A 97 6.57 -5.94 15.58
C ILE A 97 5.34 -6.04 16.47
N SER A 98 5.37 -5.47 17.67
CA SER A 98 4.21 -5.51 18.57
C SER A 98 2.99 -4.81 17.97
N ARG A 99 3.19 -3.74 17.18
CA ARG A 99 2.10 -3.12 16.40
C ARG A 99 1.54 -4.04 15.32
N LEU A 100 2.38 -4.84 14.65
CA LEU A 100 1.92 -5.85 13.68
C LEU A 100 1.09 -6.93 14.39
N LEU A 101 1.56 -7.43 15.54
CA LEU A 101 0.84 -8.41 16.36
C LEU A 101 -0.50 -7.87 16.89
N LEU A 102 -0.52 -6.63 17.39
CA LEU A 102 -1.76 -5.95 17.81
C LEU A 102 -2.71 -5.76 16.62
N SER A 103 -2.19 -5.42 15.45
CA SER A 103 -2.99 -5.28 14.23
C SER A 103 -3.66 -6.59 13.86
N ARG A 104 -2.93 -7.71 13.91
CA ARG A 104 -3.48 -9.06 13.69
C ARG A 104 -4.60 -9.37 14.69
N LYS A 105 -4.38 -9.09 15.98
CA LYS A 105 -5.40 -9.29 17.03
C LYS A 105 -6.66 -8.45 16.80
N VAL A 106 -6.52 -7.20 16.39
CA VAL A 106 -7.66 -6.32 16.08
C VAL A 106 -8.41 -6.76 14.81
N LEU A 107 -7.73 -7.38 13.86
CA LEU A 107 -8.34 -7.91 12.65
C LEU A 107 -9.04 -9.27 12.85
N GLU A 108 -8.69 -10.02 13.89
CA GLU A 108 -9.27 -11.35 14.17
C GLU A 108 -10.82 -11.41 14.08
N PRO A 109 -11.60 -10.51 14.72
CA PRO A 109 -13.06 -10.59 14.66
C PRO A 109 -13.67 -10.12 13.32
N VAL A 110 -12.89 -9.46 12.44
CA VAL A 110 -13.39 -8.86 11.20
C VAL A 110 -14.02 -9.91 10.28
N GLN A 111 -13.42 -11.09 10.17
CA GLN A 111 -13.97 -12.16 9.34
C GLN A 111 -15.37 -12.59 9.83
N LYS A 112 -15.55 -12.75 11.15
CA LYS A 112 -16.86 -13.04 11.74
C LYS A 112 -17.84 -11.92 11.41
N TYR A 113 -17.44 -10.67 11.63
CA TYR A 113 -18.29 -9.50 11.37
C TYR A 113 -18.78 -9.42 9.93
N ILE A 114 -17.90 -9.66 8.94
CA ILE A 114 -18.27 -9.71 7.51
C ILE A 114 -19.28 -10.83 7.25
N LYS A 115 -19.08 -12.00 7.87
CA LYS A 115 -19.97 -13.16 7.70
C LYS A 115 -21.37 -12.90 8.24
N ILE A 116 -21.49 -12.22 9.38
CA ILE A 116 -22.78 -11.94 10.04
C ILE A 116 -23.39 -10.59 9.63
N GLY A 117 -22.82 -9.89 8.66
CA GLY A 117 -23.34 -8.61 8.17
C GLY A 117 -23.12 -7.42 9.11
N GLN A 118 -22.22 -7.54 10.09
CA GLN A 118 -21.86 -6.46 11.01
C GLN A 118 -20.74 -5.60 10.41
N TYR A 119 -21.07 -4.87 9.34
CA TYR A 119 -20.08 -4.14 8.54
C TYR A 119 -19.45 -2.95 9.27
N ASP A 120 -20.20 -2.21 10.10
CA ASP A 120 -19.65 -1.05 10.83
C ASP A 120 -18.55 -1.43 11.84
N PRO A 121 -18.71 -2.48 12.69
CA PRO A 121 -17.62 -3.02 13.49
C PRO A 121 -16.42 -3.48 12.65
N ALA A 122 -16.65 -4.18 11.54
CA ALA A 122 -15.56 -4.60 10.65
C ALA A 122 -14.73 -3.41 10.16
N ARG A 123 -15.38 -2.37 9.63
CA ARG A 123 -14.73 -1.15 9.15
C ARG A 123 -14.03 -0.39 10.26
N THR A 124 -14.61 -0.37 11.45
CA THR A 124 -13.99 0.27 12.62
C THR A 124 -12.63 -0.35 12.92
N ASN A 125 -12.54 -1.68 12.94
CA ASN A 125 -11.30 -2.41 13.19
C ASN A 125 -10.27 -2.21 12.06
N ILE A 126 -10.70 -2.28 10.80
CA ILE A 126 -9.85 -2.01 9.63
C ILE A 126 -9.23 -0.61 9.74
N LYS A 127 -10.06 0.42 9.95
CA LYS A 127 -9.62 1.81 10.11
C LYS A 127 -8.74 2.02 11.34
N TYR A 128 -8.96 1.27 12.42
CA TYR A 128 -8.12 1.35 13.61
C TYR A 128 -6.69 0.90 13.29
N VAL A 129 -6.54 -0.21 12.58
CA VAL A 129 -5.23 -0.71 12.14
C VAL A 129 -4.55 0.24 11.15
N THR A 130 -5.30 0.78 10.18
CA THR A 130 -4.77 1.75 9.20
C THR A 130 -4.32 3.05 9.86
N ASN A 131 -5.14 3.63 10.74
CA ASN A 131 -4.93 5.00 11.21
C ASN A 131 -4.25 5.11 12.58
N GLN A 132 -4.63 4.25 13.54
CA GLN A 132 -4.12 4.30 14.91
C GLN A 132 -2.81 3.53 15.03
N PHE A 133 -2.78 2.28 14.56
CA PHE A 133 -1.55 1.49 14.55
C PHE A 133 -0.62 1.83 13.40
N ARG A 134 -1.12 2.52 12.36
CA ARG A 134 -0.35 2.93 11.19
C ARG A 134 0.42 1.75 10.60
N LEU A 135 -0.30 0.65 10.34
CA LEU A 135 0.27 -0.66 10.00
C LEU A 135 1.37 -0.56 8.94
N LYS A 136 1.15 0.15 7.83
CA LYS A 136 2.17 0.34 6.80
C LYS A 136 3.47 0.92 7.34
N LYS A 137 3.40 1.99 8.13
CA LYS A 137 4.60 2.61 8.70
C LYS A 137 5.34 1.66 9.64
N ALA A 138 4.61 0.83 10.38
CA ALA A 138 5.22 -0.21 11.20
C ALA A 138 5.92 -1.27 10.33
N MET A 139 5.27 -1.73 9.25
CA MET A 139 5.86 -2.70 8.30
C MET A 139 7.11 -2.12 7.61
N GLU A 140 7.05 -0.89 7.09
CA GLU A 140 8.19 -0.18 6.49
C GLU A 140 9.37 -0.11 7.46
N ARG A 141 9.09 0.16 8.74
CA ARG A 141 10.13 0.25 9.77
C ARG A 141 10.73 -1.11 10.11
N VAL A 142 9.91 -2.17 10.20
CA VAL A 142 10.41 -3.55 10.40
C VAL A 142 11.31 -3.94 9.24
N VAL A 143 10.89 -3.75 8.00
CA VAL A 143 11.69 -4.08 6.81
C VAL A 143 13.02 -3.31 6.82
N LEU A 144 12.98 -1.99 7.07
CA LEU A 144 14.19 -1.16 7.14
C LEU A 144 15.18 -1.62 8.22
N LEU A 145 14.69 -1.94 9.42
CA LEU A 145 15.53 -2.43 10.51
C LEU A 145 16.01 -3.88 10.28
N ALA A 146 15.24 -4.67 9.54
CA ALA A 146 15.63 -6.03 9.15
C ALA A 146 16.75 -6.04 8.11
N PHE A 147 16.85 -5.02 7.24
CA PHE A 147 18.01 -4.82 6.36
C PHE A 147 19.32 -4.68 7.13
N GLU A 148 19.29 -4.12 8.35
CA GLU A 148 20.47 -3.97 9.21
C GLU A 148 20.93 -5.30 9.84
N LYS A 149 20.11 -6.37 9.75
CA LYS A 149 20.35 -7.69 10.36
C LYS A 149 20.91 -8.76 9.40
N ASP A 150 21.34 -8.38 8.19
CA ASP A 150 21.94 -9.27 7.17
C ASP A 150 21.09 -10.50 6.81
N LEU A 151 19.77 -10.32 6.72
CA LEU A 151 18.83 -11.36 6.33
C LEU A 151 18.91 -11.66 4.81
N PRO A 152 18.46 -12.86 4.35
CA PRO A 152 18.44 -13.19 2.94
C PRO A 152 17.65 -12.17 2.11
N GLN A 153 18.29 -11.62 1.06
CA GLN A 153 17.69 -10.57 0.21
C GLN A 153 16.29 -10.94 -0.30
N SER A 154 16.09 -12.20 -0.72
CA SER A 154 14.76 -12.70 -1.15
C SER A 154 13.64 -12.46 -0.14
N LYS A 155 13.90 -12.65 1.16
CA LYS A 155 12.89 -12.41 2.21
C LYS A 155 12.61 -10.92 2.40
N LEU A 156 13.64 -10.09 2.26
CA LEU A 156 13.52 -8.64 2.38
C LEU A 156 12.73 -8.06 1.20
N ASP A 157 12.97 -8.58 -0.02
CA ASP A 157 12.24 -8.18 -1.23
C ASP A 157 10.76 -8.56 -1.13
N ASP A 158 10.45 -9.80 -0.74
CA ASP A 158 9.06 -10.26 -0.54
C ASP A 158 8.31 -9.41 0.51
N ALA A 159 8.99 -9.08 1.62
CA ALA A 159 8.43 -8.25 2.67
C ALA A 159 8.25 -6.78 2.23
N ALA A 160 9.18 -6.24 1.44
CA ALA A 160 9.09 -4.90 0.88
C ALA A 160 7.93 -4.78 -0.12
N GLU A 161 7.72 -5.80 -0.97
CA GLU A 161 6.64 -5.83 -1.95
C GLU A 161 5.27 -5.77 -1.26
N VAL A 162 5.02 -6.64 -0.27
CA VAL A 162 3.73 -6.63 0.46
C VAL A 162 3.52 -5.36 1.26
N THR A 163 4.60 -4.78 1.79
CA THR A 163 4.55 -3.49 2.49
C THR A 163 4.17 -2.34 1.56
N ALA A 164 4.65 -2.35 0.30
CA ALA A 164 4.34 -1.30 -0.67
C ALA A 164 2.84 -1.26 -1.01
N VAL A 165 2.16 -2.41 -1.01
CA VAL A 165 0.76 -2.54 -1.44
C VAL A 165 -0.26 -2.63 -0.29
N ILE A 166 0.18 -2.66 0.98
CA ILE A 166 -0.73 -2.90 2.12
C ILE A 166 -1.78 -1.80 2.30
N ASP A 167 -1.46 -0.52 2.06
CA ASP A 167 -2.44 0.58 2.14
C ASP A 167 -3.57 0.39 1.12
N ASN A 168 -3.20 -0.02 -0.09
CA ASN A 168 -4.17 -0.29 -1.14
C ASN A 168 -5.02 -1.52 -0.78
N THR A 169 -4.41 -2.58 -0.24
CA THR A 169 -5.11 -3.78 0.21
C THR A 169 -6.13 -3.46 1.32
N LEU A 170 -5.73 -2.69 2.34
CA LEU A 170 -6.64 -2.24 3.40
C LEU A 170 -7.75 -1.32 2.89
N SER A 171 -7.44 -0.48 1.89
CA SER A 171 -8.45 0.40 1.26
C SER A 171 -9.47 -0.40 0.46
N GLN A 172 -9.03 -1.44 -0.26
CA GLN A 172 -9.93 -2.34 -1.00
C GLN A 172 -10.74 -3.22 -0.05
N LEU A 173 -10.17 -3.64 1.08
CA LEU A 173 -10.89 -4.29 2.16
C LEU A 173 -12.00 -3.39 2.74
N ASP A 174 -11.68 -2.17 3.20
CA ASP A 174 -12.70 -1.24 3.73
C ASP A 174 -13.78 -0.94 2.70
N SER A 175 -13.40 -0.74 1.44
CA SER A 175 -14.33 -0.45 0.35
C SER A 175 -15.27 -1.63 0.08
N SER A 176 -14.74 -2.86 0.03
CA SER A 176 -15.56 -4.06 -0.20
C SER A 176 -16.55 -4.32 0.93
N VAL A 177 -16.16 -4.02 2.18
CA VAL A 177 -17.07 -4.08 3.33
C VAL A 177 -18.09 -2.94 3.28
N TYR A 178 -17.66 -1.73 2.93
CA TYR A 178 -18.53 -0.55 2.84
C TYR A 178 -19.61 -0.71 1.78
N THR A 179 -19.27 -1.24 0.60
CA THR A 179 -20.23 -1.40 -0.50
C THR A 179 -21.39 -2.33 -0.12
N GLN A 180 -21.14 -3.36 0.70
CA GLN A 180 -22.20 -4.27 1.16
C GLN A 180 -23.30 -3.56 1.97
N ILE A 181 -23.00 -2.42 2.60
CA ILE A 181 -23.97 -1.62 3.37
C ILE A 181 -25.07 -1.05 2.46
N PHE A 182 -24.74 -0.69 1.22
CA PHE A 182 -25.67 0.00 0.31
C PHE A 182 -26.42 -0.90 -0.65
N ILE A 183 -26.10 -2.19 -0.68
CA ILE A 183 -26.82 -3.13 -1.54
C ILE A 183 -28.15 -3.45 -0.85
N PRO A 184 -29.31 -3.30 -1.50
CA PRO A 184 -30.60 -3.66 -0.90
C PRO A 184 -30.67 -5.16 -0.51
N THR A 185 -31.51 -5.48 0.47
CA THR A 185 -31.73 -6.87 0.93
C THR A 185 -33.21 -7.07 1.25
N ASP A 186 -33.73 -8.24 0.90
CA ASP A 186 -35.08 -8.69 1.28
C ASP A 186 -35.03 -9.76 2.39
N GLY A 187 -33.90 -9.90 3.08
CA GLY A 187 -33.63 -10.93 4.09
C GLY A 187 -32.61 -11.99 3.66
N GLU A 188 -32.37 -12.13 2.35
CA GLU A 188 -31.29 -12.94 1.79
C GLU A 188 -30.15 -12.07 1.23
N ILE A 189 -28.93 -12.61 1.23
CA ILE A 189 -27.76 -11.93 0.64
C ILE A 189 -27.88 -12.02 -0.88
N SER A 190 -28.04 -10.86 -1.54
CA SER A 190 -28.10 -10.79 -3.00
C SER A 190 -26.78 -11.24 -3.66
N PRO A 191 -26.81 -11.69 -4.93
CA PRO A 191 -25.59 -12.07 -5.66
C PRO A 191 -24.53 -10.97 -5.70
N ASP A 192 -24.94 -9.71 -5.81
CA ASP A 192 -24.04 -8.57 -5.77
C ASP A 192 -23.39 -8.41 -4.39
N ALA A 193 -24.14 -8.57 -3.30
CA ALA A 193 -23.58 -8.54 -1.95
C ALA A 193 -22.61 -9.69 -1.71
N LEU A 194 -22.90 -10.90 -2.22
CA LEU A 194 -21.99 -12.05 -2.16
C LEU A 194 -20.66 -11.78 -2.88
N LYS A 195 -20.69 -11.11 -4.03
CA LYS A 195 -19.46 -10.71 -4.74
C LYS A 195 -18.57 -9.85 -3.86
N TYR A 196 -19.10 -8.80 -3.25
CA TYR A 196 -18.31 -7.91 -2.38
C TYR A 196 -17.92 -8.58 -1.07
N GLN A 197 -18.72 -9.51 -0.55
CA GLN A 197 -18.37 -10.33 0.60
C GLN A 197 -17.15 -11.21 0.29
N LYS A 198 -17.14 -11.87 -0.87
CA LYS A 198 -16.02 -12.67 -1.34
C LYS A 198 -14.76 -11.81 -1.49
N GLN A 199 -14.86 -10.66 -2.14
CA GLN A 199 -13.74 -9.71 -2.28
C GLN A 199 -13.21 -9.25 -0.92
N ALA A 200 -14.10 -8.96 0.04
CA ALA A 200 -13.69 -8.59 1.39
C ALA A 200 -12.90 -9.72 2.07
N PHE A 201 -13.30 -10.98 1.92
CA PHE A 201 -12.52 -12.11 2.44
C PHE A 201 -11.16 -12.24 1.75
N GLU A 202 -11.10 -12.13 0.42
CA GLU A 202 -9.84 -12.19 -0.34
C GLU A 202 -8.84 -11.11 0.13
N PHE A 203 -9.28 -9.86 0.32
CA PHE A 203 -8.42 -8.79 0.84
C PHE A 203 -8.11 -8.92 2.32
N TYR A 204 -9.00 -9.50 3.12
CA TYR A 204 -8.74 -9.82 4.52
C TYR A 204 -7.60 -10.82 4.66
N ASP A 205 -7.68 -11.94 3.93
CA ASP A 205 -6.66 -12.99 3.94
C ASP A 205 -5.33 -12.42 3.43
N THR A 206 -5.35 -11.66 2.33
CA THR A 206 -4.16 -10.98 1.79
C THR A 206 -3.51 -10.03 2.80
N THR A 207 -4.33 -9.33 3.61
CA THR A 207 -3.83 -8.44 4.66
C THR A 207 -3.11 -9.23 5.75
N LEU A 208 -3.70 -10.34 6.22
CA LEU A 208 -3.09 -11.19 7.24
C LEU A 208 -1.79 -11.84 6.73
N ASP A 209 -1.80 -12.35 5.49
CA ASP A 209 -0.61 -12.93 4.86
C ASP A 209 0.52 -11.90 4.73
N SER A 210 0.18 -10.65 4.40
CA SER A 210 1.17 -9.56 4.32
C SER A 210 1.78 -9.23 5.69
N ILE A 211 0.97 -9.23 6.74
CA ILE A 211 1.46 -9.08 8.13
C ILE A 211 2.40 -10.23 8.48
N ASP A 212 2.00 -11.48 8.17
CA ASP A 212 2.76 -12.67 8.53
C ASP A 212 4.09 -12.77 7.77
N LYS A 213 4.11 -12.35 6.49
CA LYS A 213 5.35 -12.22 5.72
C LYS A 213 6.34 -11.26 6.39
N VAL A 214 5.89 -10.10 6.85
CA VAL A 214 6.77 -9.14 7.54
C VAL A 214 7.19 -9.65 8.92
N LEU A 215 6.27 -10.29 9.66
CA LEU A 215 6.60 -10.94 10.94
C LEU A 215 7.63 -12.06 10.79
N SER A 216 7.70 -12.73 9.64
CA SER A 216 8.68 -13.78 9.36
C SER A 216 10.14 -13.30 9.29
N LEU A 217 10.36 -11.97 9.23
CA LEU A 217 11.69 -11.37 9.33
C LEU A 217 12.21 -11.35 10.77
N ALA A 218 11.34 -11.49 11.76
CA ALA A 218 11.71 -11.46 13.17
C ALA A 218 12.25 -12.81 13.65
N SER A 219 13.25 -12.78 14.53
CA SER A 219 13.67 -13.99 15.23
C SER A 219 12.63 -14.39 16.29
N PRO A 220 12.63 -15.66 16.77
CA PRO A 220 11.76 -16.08 17.86
C PRO A 220 11.96 -15.26 19.15
N GLU A 221 13.14 -14.70 19.38
CA GLU A 221 13.43 -13.84 20.54
C GLU A 221 12.79 -12.46 20.38
N ASP A 222 12.91 -11.85 19.20
CA ASP A 222 12.25 -10.58 18.87
C ASP A 222 10.72 -10.69 19.03
N LEU A 223 10.13 -11.81 18.57
CA LEU A 223 8.70 -12.09 18.71
C LEU A 223 8.25 -12.23 20.17
N LYS A 224 9.06 -12.90 21.00
CA LYS A 224 8.77 -13.03 22.44
C LYS A 224 8.80 -11.68 23.14
N GLU A 225 9.77 -10.82 22.82
CA GLU A 225 9.86 -9.49 23.42
C GLU A 225 8.72 -8.59 22.96
N ALA A 226 8.40 -8.61 21.67
CA ALA A 226 7.24 -7.92 21.13
C ALA A 226 5.93 -8.40 21.77
N GLN A 227 5.79 -9.71 22.03
CA GLN A 227 4.60 -10.25 22.69
C GLN A 227 4.39 -9.70 24.10
N LYS A 228 5.47 -9.47 24.87
CA LYS A 228 5.35 -8.82 26.20
C LYS A 228 4.73 -7.42 26.10
N LEU A 229 5.09 -6.66 25.05
CA LEU A 229 4.51 -5.35 24.79
C LEU A 229 3.03 -5.44 24.39
N VAL A 230 2.67 -6.46 23.61
CA VAL A 230 1.27 -6.76 23.26
C VAL A 230 0.45 -7.05 24.51
N ASP A 231 0.97 -7.89 25.40
CA ASP A 231 0.28 -8.31 26.63
C ASP A 231 0.10 -7.14 27.62
N GLY A 232 1.03 -6.18 27.62
CA GLY A 232 0.93 -4.94 28.40
C GLY A 232 0.00 -3.87 27.79
N THR A 233 -0.46 -4.05 26.55
CA THR A 233 -1.28 -3.05 25.85
C THR A 233 -2.77 -3.31 26.06
N SER A 234 -3.45 -2.35 26.70
CA SER A 234 -4.91 -2.36 26.83
C SER A 234 -5.58 -1.88 25.54
N LEU A 235 -6.37 -2.75 24.91
CA LEU A 235 -7.10 -2.42 23.69
C LEU A 235 -8.52 -1.95 24.02
N PRO A 236 -9.06 -0.95 23.28
CA PRO A 236 -10.43 -0.50 23.49
C PRO A 236 -11.46 -1.63 23.32
N PRO A 237 -12.41 -1.80 24.27
CA PRO A 237 -13.40 -2.89 24.21
C PRO A 237 -14.30 -2.87 22.97
N PHE A 238 -14.51 -1.70 22.36
CA PHE A 238 -15.36 -1.56 21.18
C PHE A 238 -14.83 -2.31 19.94
N LEU A 239 -13.55 -2.70 19.94
CA LEU A 239 -12.93 -3.49 18.86
C LEU A 239 -13.37 -4.96 18.89
N PHE A 240 -13.88 -5.45 20.03
CA PHE A 240 -14.18 -6.87 20.27
C PHE A 240 -15.66 -7.11 20.60
N LYS A 241 -16.56 -6.40 19.91
CA LYS A 241 -18.00 -6.57 20.10
C LYS A 241 -18.44 -8.01 19.82
N SER A 242 -19.07 -8.65 20.79
CA SER A 242 -19.72 -9.94 20.60
C SER A 242 -21.13 -9.76 20.06
N PHE A 243 -21.50 -10.55 19.06
CA PHE A 243 -22.86 -10.64 18.52
C PHE A 243 -23.36 -12.07 18.70
N ALA A 244 -24.62 -12.22 19.09
CA ALA A 244 -25.26 -13.53 19.13
C ALA A 244 -25.38 -14.10 17.72
N ASP A 245 -25.19 -15.41 17.58
CA ASP A 245 -25.31 -16.06 16.28
C ASP A 245 -26.74 -15.88 15.74
N GLY A 246 -26.87 -15.40 14.51
CA GLY A 246 -28.16 -15.04 13.90
C GLY A 246 -28.56 -13.56 14.01
N GLN A 247 -27.84 -12.71 14.76
CA GLN A 247 -28.04 -11.26 14.71
C GLN A 247 -27.40 -10.64 13.47
N THR A 248 -28.02 -10.86 12.30
CA THR A 248 -27.76 -10.05 11.12
C THR A 248 -28.45 -8.70 11.31
N PHE A 249 -27.71 -7.64 11.64
CA PHE A 249 -28.27 -6.28 11.68
C PHE A 249 -28.30 -5.72 10.25
N ARG A 250 -29.12 -6.33 9.40
CA ARG A 250 -29.53 -5.69 8.15
C ARG A 250 -30.99 -5.31 8.33
N PRO A 251 -31.30 -4.11 8.88
CA PRO A 251 -32.65 -3.61 8.78
C PRO A 251 -33.03 -3.58 7.29
N PRO A 252 -34.29 -3.87 6.93
CA PRO A 252 -34.77 -3.72 5.56
C PRO A 252 -34.38 -2.34 5.05
N THR A 253 -33.83 -2.27 3.84
CA THR A 253 -33.61 -0.98 3.20
C THR A 253 -35.00 -0.40 2.89
N PRO A 254 -35.35 0.80 3.36
CA PRO A 254 -36.67 1.39 3.13
C PRO A 254 -36.94 1.67 1.65
#